data_AF-A0A833WS81-F1
#
_entry.id   AF-A0A833WS81-F1
#
_cell.length_a   1.000
_cell.length_b   1.000
_cell.length_c   1.000
_cell.angle_alpha   90.00
_cell.angle_beta   90.00
_cell.angle_gamma   90.00
#
_symmetry.space_group_name_H-M   'P 1'
#
loop_
_entity.id
_entity.type
_entity.pdbx_description
1 polymer ?
#
loop_
_entity_poly.entity_id
_entity_poly.type
_entity_poly.pdbx_seq_one_letter_code
_entity_poly.pdbx_strand_id
1 'polypeptide(L)'
;MRLKHYYGSGSHEYYRHGNAAHAAAAASHVAVGVSGAVVDQGSVHKYLPYIQQSIRHGFQDLGVRSIPQLHTALYKGDLRFERRTASAQKEGGVHDLFTYSKQLYA
;
A
#
# COMPACT_ATOMS: atom_id res chain seq x y z
N MET A 1 -12.61 4.35 16.39
CA MET A 1 -11.91 4.11 15.11
C MET A 1 -12.93 3.61 14.10
N ARG A 2 -13.09 4.26 12.94
CA ARG A 2 -14.01 3.79 11.89
C ARG A 2 -13.29 2.78 11.00
N LEU A 3 -13.91 1.63 10.77
CA LEU A 3 -13.35 0.52 10.00
C LEU A 3 -14.22 0.22 8.77
N LYS A 4 -13.60 -0.36 7.74
CA LYS A 4 -14.27 -0.92 6.56
C LYS A 4 -13.83 -2.37 6.39
N HIS A 5 -14.79 -3.23 6.05
CA HIS A 5 -14.50 -4.63 5.77
C HIS A 5 -13.73 -4.75 4.45
N TYR A 6 -12.66 -5.55 4.45
CA TYR A 6 -11.80 -5.80 3.30
C TYR A 6 -11.56 -7.31 3.16
N TYR A 7 -11.71 -7.84 1.96
CA TYR A 7 -11.59 -9.26 1.70
C TYR A 7 -10.93 -9.52 0.35
N GLY A 8 -9.95 -10.43 0.33
CA GLY A 8 -9.32 -10.87 -0.90
C GLY A 8 -10.26 -11.78 -1.71
N SER A 9 -10.11 -11.79 -3.03
CA SER A 9 -10.94 -12.61 -3.94
C SER A 9 -10.86 -14.12 -3.72
N GLY A 10 -9.79 -14.60 -3.07
CA GLY A 10 -9.64 -16.00 -2.67
C GLY A 10 -10.10 -16.32 -1.25
N SER A 11 -10.75 -15.38 -0.56
CA SER A 11 -11.28 -15.60 0.80
C SER A 11 -12.66 -16.24 0.76
N HIS A 12 -13.01 -17.02 1.78
CA HIS A 12 -14.38 -17.55 1.90
C HIS A 12 -15.43 -16.45 1.90
N GLU A 13 -15.10 -15.30 2.48
CA GLU A 13 -15.98 -14.15 2.58
C GLU A 13 -16.31 -13.56 1.20
N TYR A 14 -15.35 -13.58 0.26
CA TYR A 14 -15.59 -13.21 -1.13
C TYR A 14 -16.62 -14.14 -1.80
N TYR A 15 -16.46 -15.46 -1.65
CA TYR A 15 -17.35 -16.45 -2.26
C TYR A 15 -18.75 -16.47 -1.63
N ARG A 16 -18.87 -16.06 -0.37
CA ARG A 16 -20.15 -15.90 0.32
C ARG A 16 -20.85 -14.59 -0.01
N HIS A 17 -20.13 -13.61 -0.56
CA HIS A 17 -20.67 -12.27 -0.79
C HIS A 17 -21.67 -12.24 -1.96
N GLY A 18 -22.95 -12.03 -1.66
CA GLY A 18 -23.95 -11.53 -2.62
C GLY A 18 -24.56 -12.53 -3.60
N ASN A 19 -24.20 -13.82 -3.58
CA ASN A 19 -24.85 -14.82 -4.42
C ASN A 19 -24.87 -16.22 -3.76
N ALA A 20 -26.08 -16.72 -3.47
CA ALA A 20 -26.29 -18.02 -2.81
C ALA A 20 -25.69 -19.21 -3.60
N ALA A 21 -25.55 -19.11 -4.92
CA ALA A 21 -24.91 -20.14 -5.73
C ALA A 21 -23.39 -20.27 -5.46
N HIS A 22 -22.73 -19.18 -5.05
CA HIS A 22 -21.30 -19.17 -4.74
C HIS A 22 -21.00 -19.64 -3.30
N ALA A 23 -21.99 -19.56 -2.41
CA ALA A 23 -21.87 -20.05 -1.03
C ALA A 23 -21.71 -21.58 -0.94
N ALA A 24 -22.34 -22.33 -1.86
CA ALA A 24 -22.17 -23.79 -1.95
C ALA A 24 -20.76 -24.19 -2.40
N ALA A 25 -20.13 -23.40 -3.29
CA ALA A 25 -18.75 -23.60 -3.72
C ALA A 25 -17.74 -23.22 -2.62
N ALA A 26 -18.08 -22.27 -1.73
CA ALA A 26 -17.19 -21.86 -0.64
C ALA A 26 -16.83 -23.01 0.31
N ALA A 27 -17.70 -24.01 0.50
CA ALA A 27 -17.44 -25.13 1.41
C ALA A 27 -16.43 -26.16 0.85
N SER A 28 -16.31 -26.28 -0.48
CA SER A 28 -15.35 -27.17 -1.14
C SER A 28 -14.07 -26.46 -1.59
N HIS A 29 -14.04 -25.14 -1.56
CA HIS A 29 -12.87 -24.34 -1.92
C HIS A 29 -11.92 -24.13 -0.73
N VAL A 30 -10.65 -24.49 -0.92
CA VAL A 30 -9.57 -24.09 -0.01
C VAL A 30 -9.35 -22.59 -0.15
N ALA A 31 -9.51 -21.85 0.96
CA ALA A 31 -9.24 -20.41 0.95
C ALA A 31 -7.76 -20.14 0.71
N VAL A 32 -7.47 -19.22 -0.21
CA VAL A 32 -6.11 -18.70 -0.47
C VAL A 32 -5.97 -17.23 -0.09
N GLY A 33 -7.09 -16.59 0.29
CA GLY A 33 -7.14 -15.22 0.75
C GLY A 33 -7.77 -15.10 2.14
N VAL A 34 -7.54 -13.95 2.76
CA VAL A 34 -8.10 -13.60 4.06
C VAL A 34 -9.13 -12.48 3.92
N SER A 35 -10.05 -12.42 4.89
CA SER A 35 -10.89 -11.25 5.14
C SER A 35 -10.46 -10.57 6.44
N GLY A 36 -10.75 -9.28 6.55
CA GLY A 36 -10.40 -8.47 7.71
C GLY A 36 -11.02 -7.08 7.63
N ALA A 37 -10.52 -6.18 8.45
CA ALA A 37 -10.99 -4.79 8.48
C ALA A 37 -9.82 -3.83 8.35
N VAL A 38 -10.03 -2.73 7.64
CA VAL A 38 -9.06 -1.66 7.42
C VAL A 38 -9.62 -0.35 7.97
N VAL A 39 -8.76 0.49 8.53
CA VAL A 39 -9.14 1.81 9.04
C VAL A 39 -9.58 2.71 7.89
N ASP A 40 -10.67 3.43 8.08
CA ASP A 40 -11.14 4.41 7.09
C ASP A 40 -10.07 5.47 6.83
N GLN A 41 -9.68 5.62 5.57
CA GLN A 41 -8.65 6.57 5.13
C GLN A 41 -9.23 7.90 4.68
N GLY A 42 -10.54 8.10 4.74
CA GLY A 42 -11.21 9.33 4.28
C GLY A 42 -11.56 9.33 2.79
N SER A 43 -11.80 10.51 2.24
CA SER A 43 -12.24 10.68 0.85
C SER A 43 -11.12 10.49 -0.16
N VAL A 44 -11.40 9.76 -1.23
CA VAL A 44 -10.48 9.56 -2.37
C VAL A 44 -10.08 10.89 -3.02
N HIS A 45 -10.97 11.89 -3.01
CA HIS A 45 -10.68 13.22 -3.54
C HIS A 45 -9.58 13.96 -2.77
N LYS A 46 -9.33 13.61 -1.50
CA LYS A 46 -8.20 14.13 -0.73
C LYS A 46 -6.97 13.22 -0.81
N TYR A 47 -7.21 11.90 -0.76
CA TYR A 47 -6.13 10.92 -0.75
C TYR A 47 -5.35 10.84 -2.06
N LEU A 48 -6.03 10.89 -3.22
CA LEU A 48 -5.34 10.80 -4.52
C LEU A 48 -4.41 11.99 -4.80
N PRO A 49 -4.81 13.26 -4.60
CA PRO A 49 -3.90 14.38 -4.76
C PRO A 49 -2.68 14.30 -3.84
N TYR A 50 -2.86 13.83 -2.60
CA TYR A 50 -1.75 13.58 -1.67
C TYR A 50 -0.74 12.59 -2.26
N ILE A 51 -1.20 11.41 -2.73
CA ILE A 51 -0.33 10.40 -3.33
C ILE A 51 0.36 10.93 -4.59
N GLN A 52 -0.34 11.67 -5.44
CA GLN A 52 0.24 12.29 -6.63
C GLN A 52 1.38 13.25 -6.28
N GLN A 53 1.20 14.09 -5.25
CA GLN A 53 2.23 15.00 -4.80
C GLN A 53 3.41 14.26 -4.15
N SER A 54 3.16 13.22 -3.35
CA SER A 54 4.22 12.38 -2.79
C SER A 54 5.07 11.72 -3.87
N ILE A 55 4.46 11.23 -4.96
CA ILE A 55 5.19 10.66 -6.10
C ILE A 55 6.05 11.75 -6.78
N ARG A 56 5.52 12.96 -6.97
CA ARG A 56 6.28 14.08 -7.56
C ARG A 56 7.49 14.47 -6.71
N HIS A 57 7.35 14.53 -5.38
CA HIS A 57 8.49 14.75 -4.48
C HIS A 57 9.52 13.63 -4.59
N GLY A 58 9.09 12.37 -4.66
CA GLY A 58 10.01 11.26 -4.91
C GLY A 58 10.79 11.41 -6.22
N PHE A 59 10.16 11.92 -7.27
CA PHE A 59 10.83 12.21 -8.55
C PHE A 59 11.85 13.35 -8.41
N GLN A 60 11.53 14.38 -7.63
CA GLN A 60 12.43 15.49 -7.31
C GLN A 60 13.66 15.00 -6.52
N ASP A 61 13.46 14.17 -5.49
CA ASP A 61 14.55 13.60 -4.69
C ASP A 61 15.48 12.73 -5.54
N LEU A 62 14.92 12.01 -6.52
CA LEU A 62 15.68 11.22 -7.49
C LEU A 62 16.31 12.06 -8.62
N GLY A 63 15.97 13.35 -8.74
CA GLY A 63 16.47 14.23 -9.79
C GLY A 63 15.91 13.95 -11.19
N VAL A 64 14.74 13.32 -11.30
CA VAL A 64 14.08 12.97 -12.57
C VAL A 64 12.74 13.69 -12.73
N ARG A 65 12.34 13.99 -13.97
CA ARG A 65 11.12 14.77 -14.26
C ARG A 65 9.97 13.93 -14.82
N SER A 66 10.23 12.70 -15.25
CA SER A 66 9.23 11.86 -15.90
C SER A 66 9.57 10.37 -15.80
N ILE A 67 8.57 9.51 -15.96
CA ILE A 67 8.72 8.05 -15.92
C ILE A 67 9.70 7.57 -17.02
N PRO A 68 9.63 8.06 -18.27
CA PRO A 68 10.62 7.71 -19.29
C PRO A 68 12.05 8.06 -18.87
N GLN A 69 12.26 9.25 -18.30
CA GLN A 69 13.59 9.66 -17.82
C GLN A 69 14.09 8.77 -16.68
N LEU A 70 13.20 8.39 -15.75
CA LEU A 70 13.52 7.45 -14.67
C LEU A 70 13.99 6.10 -15.23
N HIS A 71 13.28 5.55 -16.23
CA HIS A 71 13.68 4.30 -16.89
C HIS A 71 15.02 4.45 -17.63
N THR A 72 15.24 5.56 -18.34
CA THR A 72 16.54 5.81 -18.98
C THR A 72 17.68 5.85 -17.96
N ALA A 73 17.50 6.58 -16.85
CA ALA A 73 18.50 6.67 -15.79
C ALA A 73 18.79 5.31 -15.13
N LEU A 74 17.75 4.47 -14.96
CA LEU A 74 17.88 3.10 -14.47
C LEU A 74 18.72 2.23 -15.40
N TYR A 75 18.35 2.14 -16.69
CA TYR A 75 19.04 1.26 -17.64
C TYR A 75 20.43 1.75 -18.05
N LYS A 76 20.68 3.06 -17.96
CA LYS A 76 22.01 3.64 -18.15
C LYS A 76 22.94 3.41 -16.94
N GLY A 77 22.39 3.07 -15.78
CA GLY A 77 23.15 2.89 -14.54
C GLY A 77 23.47 4.18 -13.78
N ASP A 78 22.85 5.30 -14.18
CA ASP A 78 22.97 6.59 -13.49
C ASP A 78 22.21 6.56 -12.14
N LEU A 79 21.13 5.77 -12.07
CA LEU A 79 20.37 5.56 -10.83
C LEU A 79 21.04 4.52 -9.93
N ARG A 80 21.29 4.88 -8.67
CA ARG A 80 21.94 4.01 -7.67
C ARG A 80 20.92 3.49 -6.66
N PHE A 81 21.17 2.30 -6.13
CA PHE A 81 20.34 1.65 -5.12
C PHE A 81 21.21 1.11 -4.00
N GLU A 82 20.68 1.13 -2.79
CA GLU A 82 21.35 0.61 -1.60
C GLU A 82 20.49 -0.47 -0.93
N ARG A 83 21.12 -1.58 -0.52
CA ARG A 83 20.41 -2.65 0.18
C ARG A 83 20.35 -2.33 1.66
N ARG A 84 19.15 -2.36 2.24
CA ARG A 84 18.96 -2.07 3.67
C ARG A 84 18.85 -3.36 4.47
N THR A 85 19.70 -3.51 5.49
CA THR A 85 19.60 -4.57 6.50
C THR A 85 18.32 -4.40 7.35
N ALA A 86 17.93 -5.43 8.10
CA ALA A 86 16.77 -5.35 8.99
C ALA A 86 16.90 -4.20 10.02
N SER A 87 18.10 -4.01 10.57
CA SER A 87 18.39 -2.90 11.49
C SER A 87 18.26 -1.54 10.80
N ALA A 88 18.82 -1.37 9.60
CA ALA A 88 18.72 -0.12 8.85
C ALA A 88 17.26 0.21 8.45
N GLN A 89 16.42 -0.80 8.23
CA GLN A 89 14.98 -0.60 7.98
C GLN A 89 14.24 -0.11 9.23
N LYS A 90 14.55 -0.71 10.39
CA LYS A 90 14.01 -0.28 11.68
C LYS A 90 14.40 1.18 12.00
N GLU A 91 15.66 1.52 11.78
CA GLU A 91 16.22 2.86 11.98
C GLU A 91 15.62 3.90 11.01
N GLY A 92 15.43 3.60 9.73
CA GLY A 92 14.82 4.60 8.84
C GLY A 92 13.29 4.75 9.00
N GLY A 93 12.68 4.05 9.96
CA GLY A 93 11.29 4.27 10.37
C GLY A 93 11.19 5.29 11.51
N VAL A 94 10.03 5.34 12.18
CA VAL A 94 9.91 6.08 13.45
C VAL A 94 10.33 5.16 14.58
N HIS A 95 11.33 5.56 15.36
CA HIS A 95 11.85 4.80 16.50
C HIS A 95 12.24 5.73 17.67
N ASP A 96 12.40 5.16 18.87
CA ASP A 96 12.89 5.83 20.10
C ASP A 96 12.08 7.05 20.57
N LEU A 97 10.75 6.97 20.53
CA LEU A 97 9.83 7.99 21.03
C LEU A 97 8.94 7.46 22.16
N PHE A 98 8.65 8.29 23.16
CA PHE A 98 7.68 7.97 24.22
C PHE A 98 6.23 7.90 23.69
N THR A 99 5.88 8.77 22.73
CA THR A 99 4.57 8.75 22.05
C THR A 99 4.71 9.34 20.65
N TYR A 100 3.96 8.79 19.68
CA TYR A 100 3.94 9.26 18.30
C TYR A 100 2.53 9.11 17.71
N SER A 101 2.09 10.11 16.95
CA SER A 101 0.85 10.06 16.17
C SER A 101 1.17 10.26 14.69
N LYS A 102 0.72 9.33 13.85
CA LYS A 102 0.97 9.37 12.40
C LYS A 102 -0.17 10.07 11.68
N GLN A 103 0.03 11.33 11.33
CA GLN A 103 -0.84 12.06 10.40
C GLN A 103 -0.11 12.24 9.07
N LEU A 104 -0.71 11.73 7.99
CA LEU A 104 -0.07 11.69 6.67
C LEU A 104 -0.36 12.94 5.83
N TYR A 105 -1.58 13.48 5.93
CA TYR A 105 -2.06 14.62 5.17
C TYR A 105 -3.18 15.36 5.93
N ALA A 106 -3.53 16.55 5.46
CA ALA A 106 -4.56 17.42 6.06
C ALA A 106 -5.98 17.17 5.49
#